data_AF-A0A949M968-F1
#
_entry.id   AF-A0A949M968-F1
#
_cell.length_a   1.000
_cell.length_b   1.000
_cell.length_c   1.000
_cell.angle_alpha   90.00
_cell.angle_beta   90.00
_cell.angle_gamma   90.00
#
_symmetry.space_group_name_H-M   'P 1'
#
loop_
_entity.id
_entity.type
_entity.pdbx_description
1 polymer ?
#
loop_
_entity_poly.entity_id
_entity_poly.type
_entity_poly.pdbx_seq_one_letter_code
_entity_poly.pdbx_strand_id
1 'polypeptide(L)'
;MPRRTDIHSVLIIGAGPIIIGQACEFDYSGTQACKALKEEGYRVLLVNSNPATIMTDPEFADRTYIEPITPECVEKIIIREQEALKRSRKNAEAKLVLL
;
A
#
# COMPACT_ATOMS: atom_id res chain seq x y z
N MET A 1 13.41 -5.67 16.05
CA MET A 1 13.29 -7.03 15.46
C MET A 1 13.84 -6.96 14.04
N PRO A 2 14.56 -7.98 13.56
CA PRO A 2 15.05 -8.00 12.19
C PRO A 2 13.90 -8.07 11.16
N ARG A 3 14.16 -7.60 9.94
CA ARG A 3 13.23 -7.66 8.81
C ARG A 3 12.76 -9.11 8.57
N ARG A 4 11.46 -9.28 8.30
CA ARG A 4 10.90 -10.57 7.89
C ARG A 4 11.28 -10.90 6.45
N THR A 5 11.71 -12.14 6.22
CA THR A 5 12.14 -12.64 4.91
C THR A 5 11.05 -13.35 4.13
N ASP A 6 9.94 -13.71 4.78
CA ASP A 6 8.79 -14.36 4.16
C ASP A 6 7.81 -13.39 3.48
N ILE A 7 7.97 -12.09 3.73
CA ILE A 7 7.14 -11.03 3.16
C ILE A 7 7.96 -10.27 2.11
N HIS A 8 7.43 -10.20 0.90
CA HIS A 8 8.10 -9.46 -0.18
C HIS A 8 7.28 -8.27 -0.70
N SER A 9 5.96 -8.31 -0.52
CA SER A 9 5.05 -7.24 -0.91
C SER A 9 4.12 -6.87 0.23
N VAL A 10 3.94 -5.57 0.45
CA VAL A 10 3.04 -5.01 1.46
C VAL A 10 2.03 -4.11 0.76
N LEU A 11 0.75 -4.34 1.00
CA LEU A 11 -0.32 -3.43 0.62
C LEU A 11 -0.66 -2.53 1.81
N ILE A 12 -0.44 -1.23 1.64
CA ILE A 12 -0.92 -0.17 2.52
C ILE A 12 -2.31 0.25 2.05
N ILE A 13 -3.24 0.34 3.01
CA ILE A 13 -4.56 0.95 2.80
C ILE A 13 -4.50 2.35 3.41
N GLY A 14 -4.78 3.38 2.62
CA GLY A 14 -4.90 4.75 3.11
C GLY A 14 -6.24 5.01 3.78
N ALA A 15 -6.39 6.21 4.35
CA ALA A 15 -7.61 6.59 5.07
C ALA A 15 -8.77 7.04 4.16
N GLY A 16 -8.48 7.40 2.90
CA GLY A 16 -9.47 7.97 1.99
C GLY A 16 -9.58 9.49 2.11
N PRO A 17 -10.75 10.08 1.75
CA PRO A 17 -10.95 11.52 1.80
C PRO A 17 -10.85 12.08 3.23
N ILE A 18 -10.38 13.32 3.34
CA ILE A 18 -10.32 14.02 4.63
C ILE A 18 -11.74 14.28 5.14
N ILE A 19 -11.99 13.88 6.38
CA ILE A 19 -13.23 14.16 7.12
C ILE A 19 -12.90 14.66 8.53
N ILE A 20 -13.88 15.28 9.20
CA ILE A 20 -13.72 15.67 10.61
C ILE A 20 -13.44 14.41 11.43
N GLY A 21 -12.32 14.40 12.16
CA GLY A 21 -11.87 13.25 12.96
C GLY A 21 -10.99 12.25 12.22
N GLN A 22 -10.75 12.44 10.91
CA GLN A 22 -9.81 11.64 10.12
C GLN A 22 -9.23 12.49 8.99
N ALA A 23 -8.08 13.11 9.24
CA ALA A 23 -7.53 14.14 8.36
C ALA A 23 -6.09 13.85 7.92
N CYS A 24 -5.28 14.90 7.79
CA CYS A 24 -3.96 14.86 7.18
C CYS A 24 -2.94 13.99 7.94
N GLU A 25 -3.21 13.64 9.19
CA GLU A 25 -2.37 12.75 9.99
C GLU A 25 -2.14 11.39 9.31
N PHE A 26 -3.11 10.92 8.51
CA PHE A 26 -3.00 9.66 7.78
C PHE A 26 -2.19 9.78 6.49
N ASP A 27 -2.18 10.94 5.83
CA ASP A 27 -1.25 11.18 4.72
C ASP A 27 0.19 11.21 5.23
N TYR A 28 0.43 11.92 6.35
CA TYR A 28 1.73 11.95 6.99
C TYR A 28 2.20 10.55 7.42
N SER A 29 1.36 9.82 8.14
CA SER A 29 1.68 8.47 8.64
C SER A 29 1.84 7.46 7.49
N GLY A 30 0.97 7.53 6.49
CA GLY A 30 1.04 6.68 5.30
C GLY A 30 2.31 6.94 4.47
N THR A 31 2.69 8.21 4.29
CA THR A 31 3.94 8.58 3.61
C THR A 31 5.17 8.04 4.37
N GLN A 32 5.19 8.17 5.69
CA GLN A 32 6.26 7.63 6.54
C GLN A 32 6.37 6.11 6.40
N ALA A 33 5.24 5.39 6.39
CA ALA A 33 5.26 3.95 6.24
C ALA A 33 5.70 3.49 4.84
N CYS A 34 5.26 4.18 3.78
CA CYS A 34 5.74 3.96 2.43
C CYS A 34 7.28 4.06 2.36
N LYS A 35 7.85 5.12 2.94
CA LYS A 35 9.31 5.33 3.01
C LYS A 35 9.99 4.20 3.78
N ALA A 36 9.54 3.93 5.01
CA ALA A 36 10.15 2.93 5.88
C ALA A 36 10.15 1.53 5.25
N LEU A 37 9.04 1.12 4.61
CA LEU A 37 8.95 -0.18 3.96
C LEU A 37 9.83 -0.26 2.69
N LYS A 38 9.94 0.82 1.92
CA LYS A 38 10.83 0.86 0.75
C LYS A 38 12.31 0.84 1.16
N GLU A 39 12.69 1.57 2.21
CA GLU A 39 14.06 1.56 2.77
C GLU A 39 14.44 0.18 3.30
N GLU A 40 13.50 -0.52 3.92
CA GLU A 40 13.66 -1.92 4.31
C GLU A 40 13.69 -2.87 3.11
N GLY A 41 13.36 -2.43 1.89
CA GLY A 41 13.42 -3.22 0.66
C GLY A 41 12.20 -4.09 0.39
N TYR A 42 11.03 -3.73 0.92
CA TYR A 42 9.75 -4.32 0.52
C TYR A 42 9.25 -3.68 -0.78
N ARG A 43 8.49 -4.46 -1.56
CA ARG A 43 7.65 -3.90 -2.62
C ARG A 43 6.40 -3.30 -1.97
N VAL A 44 6.19 -2.01 -2.12
CA VAL A 44 5.09 -1.27 -1.53
C VAL A 44 3.99 -1.05 -2.55
N LEU A 45 2.79 -1.48 -2.19
CA LEU A 45 1.54 -1.22 -2.89
C LEU A 45 0.72 -0.28 -2.02
N LEU A 46 0.04 0.68 -2.63
CA LEU A 46 -0.81 1.63 -1.90
C LEU A 46 -2.17 1.72 -2.58
N VAL A 47 -3.25 1.67 -1.79
CA VAL A 47 -4.58 2.12 -2.22
C VAL A 47 -5.05 3.29 -1.37
N ASN A 48 -5.44 4.40 -2.00
CA ASN A 48 -6.05 5.53 -1.32
C ASN A 48 -6.96 6.29 -2.31
N SER A 49 -8.22 6.51 -1.96
CA SER A 49 -9.16 7.22 -2.84
C SER A 49 -8.97 8.74 -2.88
N ASN A 50 -8.17 9.31 -1.98
CA ASN A 50 -7.88 10.73 -1.96
C ASN A 50 -6.66 11.08 -2.84
N PRO A 51 -6.86 11.77 -3.99
CA PRO A 51 -5.75 12.14 -4.87
C PRO A 51 -4.90 13.31 -4.33
N ALA A 52 -5.37 14.02 -3.30
CA ALA A 52 -4.68 15.16 -2.73
C ALA A 52 -3.81 14.77 -1.53
N THR A 53 -3.01 13.70 -1.68
CA THR A 53 -2.12 13.18 -0.63
C THR A 53 -0.72 12.96 -1.17
N ILE A 54 0.30 13.26 -0.36
CA ILE A 54 1.70 13.01 -0.73
C ILE A 54 1.94 11.51 -0.89
N MET A 55 1.33 10.68 -0.04
CA MET A 55 1.51 9.22 -0.13
C MET A 55 1.08 8.64 -1.48
N THR A 56 0.16 9.29 -2.21
CA THR A 56 -0.28 8.87 -3.55
C THR A 56 0.63 9.31 -4.69
N ASP A 57 1.67 10.10 -4.42
CA ASP A 57 2.63 10.45 -5.47
C ASP A 57 3.38 9.19 -5.96
N PRO A 58 3.70 9.10 -7.27
CA PRO A 58 4.27 7.89 -7.86
C PRO A 58 5.61 7.43 -7.27
N GLU A 59 6.31 8.28 -6.53
CA GLU A 59 7.61 7.98 -5.94
C GLU A 59 7.52 7.20 -4.61
N PHE A 60 6.39 7.26 -3.90
CA PHE A 60 6.27 6.67 -2.55
C PHE A 60 5.89 5.19 -2.55
N ALA A 61 5.27 4.66 -3.60
CA ALA A 61 4.93 3.24 -3.71
C ALA A 61 5.40 2.67 -5.06
N ASP A 62 5.62 1.35 -5.15
CA ASP A 62 5.90 0.69 -6.42
C ASP A 62 4.65 0.62 -7.31
N ARG A 63 3.46 0.58 -6.70
CA ARG A 63 2.17 0.80 -7.37
C ARG A 63 1.21 1.55 -6.46
N THR A 64 0.60 2.58 -7.01
CA THR A 64 -0.44 3.38 -6.34
C THR A 64 -1.78 3.18 -7.05
N TYR A 65 -2.82 2.91 -6.28
CA TYR A 65 -4.21 2.79 -6.71
C TYR A 65 -5.01 3.95 -6.12
N ILE A 66 -5.41 4.89 -6.98
CA ILE A 66 -6.35 5.94 -6.61
C ILE A 66 -7.75 5.41 -6.89
N GLU A 67 -8.23 4.55 -5.99
CA GLU A 67 -9.45 3.77 -6.15
C GLU A 67 -10.27 3.79 -4.84
N PRO A 68 -11.59 3.53 -4.88
CA PRO A 68 -12.42 3.46 -3.67
C PRO A 68 -11.89 2.46 -2.65
N ILE A 69 -11.88 2.83 -1.38
CA ILE A 69 -11.44 1.98 -0.27
C ILE A 69 -12.61 1.13 0.22
N THR A 70 -13.09 0.24 -0.64
CA THR A 70 -14.12 -0.76 -0.30
C THR A 70 -13.52 -2.16 -0.32
N PRO A 71 -14.09 -3.12 0.46
CA PRO A 71 -13.60 -4.50 0.47
C PRO A 71 -13.50 -5.11 -0.93
N GLU A 72 -14.48 -4.88 -1.79
CA GLU A 72 -14.52 -5.45 -3.15
C GLU A 72 -13.43 -4.86 -4.05
N CYS A 73 -13.13 -3.57 -3.88
CA CYS A 73 -12.06 -2.92 -4.62
C CYS A 73 -10.69 -3.43 -4.16
N VAL A 74 -10.47 -3.48 -2.84
CA VAL A 74 -9.24 -3.98 -2.23
C VAL A 74 -9.01 -5.45 -2.59
N GLU A 75 -10.04 -6.29 -2.57
CA GLU A 75 -9.96 -7.69 -2.98
C GLU A 75 -9.50 -7.82 -4.45
N LYS A 76 -10.06 -7.04 -5.37
CA LYS A 76 -9.64 -7.01 -6.77
C LYS A 76 -8.18 -6.60 -6.93
N ILE A 77 -7.72 -5.62 -6.16
CA ILE A 77 -6.31 -5.20 -6.14
C ILE A 77 -5.43 -6.35 -5.65
N ILE A 78 -5.80 -7.00 -4.54
CA ILE A 78 -5.04 -8.14 -3.99
C ILE A 78 -4.93 -9.27 -5.02
N ILE A 79 -6.04 -9.68 -5.63
CA ILE A 79 -6.06 -10.76 -6.64
C ILE A 79 -5.13 -10.39 -7.81
N ARG A 80 -5.26 -9.17 -8.36
CA ARG A 80 -4.43 -8.68 -9.47
C ARG A 80 -2.93 -8.71 -9.11
N GLU A 81 -2.59 -8.30 -7.90
CA GLU A 81 -1.20 -8.24 -7.45
C GLU A 81 -0.60 -9.62 -7.15
N GLN A 82 -1.40 -10.54 -6.62
CA GLN A 82 -1.00 -11.94 -6.47
C GLN A 82 -0.77 -12.62 -7.83
N GLU A 83 -1.63 -12.37 -8.82
CA GLU A 83 -1.43 -12.87 -10.18
C GLU A 83 -0.15 -12.30 -10.83
N ALA A 84 0.09 -11.00 -10.67
CA ALA A 84 1.31 -10.36 -11.17
C ALA A 84 2.57 -10.99 -10.54
N LEU A 85 2.54 -11.30 -9.24
CA LEU A 85 3.64 -11.97 -8.55
C LEU A 85 3.89 -13.38 -9.09
N LYS A 86 2.83 -14.19 -9.24
CA LYS A 86 2.90 -15.55 -9.82
C LYS A 86 3.55 -15.54 -11.21
N ARG A 87 3.18 -14.58 -12.06
CA ARG A 87 3.77 -14.43 -13.41
C ARG A 87 5.26 -14.07 -13.37
N SER A 88 5.73 -13.39 -12.32
CA SER A 88 7.13 -12.97 -12.18
C SER A 88 8.12 -14.06 -11.73
N ARG A 89 7.66 -15.32 -11.58
CA ARG A 89 8.45 -16.46 -11.02
C ARG A 89 9.00 -16.22 -9.60
N LYS A 90 8.49 -15.24 -8.86
CA LYS A 90 8.82 -15.01 -7.45
C LYS A 90 7.74 -15.68 -6.58
N ASN A 91 8.11 -16.70 -5.81
CA ASN A 91 7.26 -17.25 -4.74
C ASN A 91 7.20 -16.21 -3.62
N ALA A 92 6.17 -15.37 -3.61
CA ALA A 92 6.04 -14.32 -2.61
C ALA A 92 4.61 -14.24 -2.07
N GLU A 93 4.46 -14.33 -0.76
CA GLU A 93 3.22 -13.97 -0.07
C GLU A 93 3.09 -12.44 -0.03
N ALA A 94 1.90 -11.94 -0.36
CA ALA A 94 1.51 -10.56 -0.13
C ALA A 94 0.85 -10.48 1.25
N LYS A 95 1.38 -9.64 2.16
CA LYS A 95 0.71 -9.36 3.44
C LYS A 95 0.10 -7.97 3.43
N LEU A 96 -1.08 -7.89 4.02
CA LEU A 96 -1.82 -6.66 4.21
C LEU A 96 -1.31 -5.96 5.47
N VAL A 97 -0.97 -4.68 5.36
CA VAL A 97 -0.71 -3.82 6.52
C VAL A 97 -1.72 -2.68 6.46
N LEU A 98 -2.60 -2.63 7.45
CA LEU A 98 -3.56 -1.53 7.62
C LEU A 98 -2.84 -0.36 8.31
N LEU A 99 -2.96 0.85 7.78
CA LEU A 99 -2.47 2.08 8.39
C LEU A 99 -3.56 3.13 8.45
#